data_AF-A0A5B8VWM1-F1
#
_entry.id   AF-A0A5B8VWM1-F1
#
_cell.length_a   1.000
_cell.length_b   1.000
_cell.length_c   1.000
_cell.angle_alpha   90.00
_cell.angle_beta   90.00
_cell.angle_gamma   90.00
#
_symmetry.space_group_name_H-M   'P 1'
#
loop_
_entity.id
_entity.type
_entity.pdbx_description
1 polymer ?
#
loop_
_entity_poly.entity_id
_entity_poly.type
_entity_poly.pdbx_seq_one_letter_code
_entity_poly.pdbx_strand_id
1 'polypeptide(L)'
;MKKLLLLFCLVAAAHSFVFADAITINHFVVKENPFAVDQVAIVATDTAGVTQEKVNGLFTFVMNGFEYQLKFEKGVAFYRQKIDRSTFLYAKHMNETGTHAILYYIYKHDSKLSPWHISWVLLVAIPLILVLLAYMFKRFIIIAVIIFCIFLYFNYHNNLSIPTFFESIIDGLKNML
;
A
#
# COMPACT_ATOMS: atom_id res chain seq x y z
N MET A 1 -30.67 19.45 -59.68
CA MET A 1 -29.47 19.86 -58.90
C MET A 1 -29.72 19.93 -57.40
N LYS A 2 -30.77 20.63 -56.90
CA LYS A 2 -31.07 20.72 -55.45
C LYS A 2 -31.30 19.37 -54.74
N LYS A 3 -31.96 18.40 -55.39
CA LYS A 3 -32.20 17.05 -54.83
C LYS A 3 -30.93 16.20 -54.68
N LEU A 4 -29.95 16.38 -55.57
CA LEU A 4 -28.67 15.66 -55.53
C LEU A 4 -27.78 16.17 -54.39
N LEU A 5 -27.82 17.49 -54.15
CA LEU A 5 -27.10 18.12 -53.03
C LEU A 5 -27.69 17.72 -51.68
N LEU A 6 -29.02 17.59 -51.58
CA LEU A 6 -29.70 17.07 -50.39
C LEU A 6 -29.33 15.61 -50.11
N LEU A 7 -29.25 14.77 -51.14
CA LEU A 7 -28.84 13.38 -51.01
C LEU A 7 -27.38 13.25 -50.53
N PHE A 8 -26.48 14.08 -51.07
CA PHE A 8 -25.07 14.11 -50.65
C PHE A 8 -24.91 14.56 -49.19
N CYS A 9 -25.70 15.55 -48.76
CA CYS A 9 -25.70 16.02 -47.38
C CYS A 9 -26.21 14.95 -46.40
N LEU A 10 -27.20 14.16 -46.80
CA LEU A 10 -27.77 13.09 -45.96
C LEU A 10 -26.78 11.91 -45.80
N VAL A 11 -26.05 11.56 -46.85
CA VAL A 11 -25.00 10.52 -46.80
C VAL A 11 -23.80 10.98 -45.96
N ALA A 12 -23.40 12.25 -46.08
CA ALA A 12 -22.33 12.81 -45.26
C ALA A 12 -22.72 12.85 -43.76
N ALA A 13 -23.98 13.14 -43.43
CA ALA A 13 -24.47 13.13 -42.05
C ALA A 13 -24.61 11.72 -41.45
N ALA A 14 -24.77 10.69 -42.29
CA ALA A 14 -24.85 9.28 -41.85
C ALA A 14 -23.49 8.71 -41.40
N HIS A 15 -22.37 9.34 -41.77
CA HIS A 15 -21.02 8.99 -41.29
C HIS A 15 -20.70 9.66 -39.95
N SER A 16 -21.60 9.53 -38.98
CA SER A 16 -21.29 9.84 -37.59
C SER A 16 -20.48 8.68 -37.01
N PHE A 17 -19.17 8.84 -36.88
CA PHE A 17 -18.33 7.88 -36.18
C PHE A 17 -18.75 7.82 -34.70
N VAL A 18 -19.47 6.76 -34.33
CA VAL A 18 -19.69 6.44 -32.91
C VAL A 18 -18.41 5.79 -32.41
N PHE A 19 -17.65 6.51 -31.58
CA PHE A 19 -16.59 5.90 -30.80
C PHE A 19 -17.26 5.05 -29.72
N ALA A 20 -17.04 3.74 -29.77
CA ALA A 20 -17.43 2.88 -28.65
C ALA A 20 -16.56 3.27 -27.45
N ASP A 21 -17.19 3.79 -26.41
CA ASP A 21 -16.52 4.12 -25.16
C ASP A 21 -16.08 2.79 -24.52
N ALA A 22 -14.81 2.43 -24.70
CA ALA A 22 -14.27 1.20 -24.16
C ALA A 22 -14.36 1.27 -22.63
N ILE A 23 -15.15 0.38 -22.04
CA ILE A 23 -15.29 0.28 -20.59
C ILE A 23 -13.93 -0.17 -20.02
N THR A 24 -13.22 0.75 -19.39
CA THR A 24 -11.90 0.52 -18.80
C THR A 24 -11.95 0.61 -17.29
N ILE A 25 -11.21 -0.27 -16.61
CA ILE A 25 -11.08 -0.25 -15.15
C ILE A 25 -9.75 0.42 -14.81
N ASN A 26 -9.80 1.70 -14.43
CA ASN A 26 -8.59 2.46 -14.09
C ASN A 26 -8.31 2.48 -12.58
N HIS A 27 -9.35 2.32 -11.77
CA HIS A 27 -9.22 2.20 -10.32
C HIS A 27 -10.09 1.06 -9.84
N PHE A 28 -9.56 0.30 -8.90
CA PHE A 28 -10.28 -0.79 -8.26
C PHE A 28 -9.79 -0.99 -6.83
N VAL A 29 -10.64 -1.59 -6.01
CA VAL A 29 -10.37 -1.90 -4.62
C VAL A 29 -10.73 -3.34 -4.32
N VAL A 30 -10.06 -3.91 -3.32
CA VAL A 30 -10.38 -5.24 -2.81
C VAL A 30 -11.25 -5.08 -1.57
N LYS A 31 -12.41 -5.74 -1.54
CA LYS A 31 -13.35 -5.74 -0.42
C LYS A 31 -13.69 -7.16 0.03
N GLU A 32 -14.25 -7.29 1.22
CA GLU A 32 -14.84 -8.54 1.70
C GLU A 32 -15.94 -9.01 0.73
N ASN A 33 -16.05 -10.31 0.51
CA ASN A 33 -17.17 -10.88 -0.24
C ASN A 33 -18.35 -11.15 0.71
N PRO A 34 -19.49 -10.45 0.61
CA PRO A 34 -20.63 -10.67 1.49
C PRO A 34 -21.37 -11.98 1.20
N PHE A 35 -21.11 -12.64 0.06
CA PHE A 35 -21.82 -13.83 -0.41
C PHE A 35 -21.02 -15.13 -0.25
N ALA A 36 -19.72 -15.05 0.06
CA ALA A 36 -18.88 -16.23 0.20
C ALA A 36 -17.81 -16.04 1.27
N VAL A 37 -17.66 -17.06 2.10
CA VAL A 37 -16.59 -17.17 3.10
C VAL A 37 -15.26 -17.40 2.37
N ASP A 38 -14.18 -16.87 2.94
CA ASP A 38 -12.81 -17.03 2.44
C ASP A 38 -12.55 -16.52 1.03
N GLN A 39 -13.40 -15.62 0.53
CA GLN A 39 -13.23 -14.98 -0.79
C GLN A 39 -13.31 -13.46 -0.67
N VAL A 40 -12.73 -12.78 -1.64
CA VAL A 40 -12.78 -11.32 -1.73
C VAL A 40 -13.48 -10.88 -3.00
N ALA A 41 -14.04 -9.68 -2.97
CA ALA A 41 -14.60 -9.00 -4.12
C ALA A 41 -13.60 -7.96 -4.65
N ILE A 42 -13.50 -7.85 -5.97
CA ILE A 42 -12.82 -6.76 -6.65
C ILE A 42 -13.90 -5.79 -7.12
N VAL A 43 -13.78 -4.54 -6.73
CA VAL A 43 -14.76 -3.50 -7.05
C VAL A 43 -14.08 -2.44 -7.89
N ALA A 44 -14.58 -2.21 -9.10
CA ALA A 44 -14.15 -1.11 -9.95
C ALA A 44 -14.69 0.20 -9.37
N THR A 45 -13.80 1.16 -9.11
CA THR A 45 -14.17 2.45 -8.50
C THR A 45 -13.64 3.61 -9.32
N ASP A 46 -14.09 4.83 -9.03
CA ASP A 46 -13.40 6.05 -9.43
C ASP A 46 -12.33 6.45 -8.39
N THR A 47 -11.73 7.63 -8.58
CA THR A 47 -10.74 8.22 -7.66
C THR A 47 -11.34 8.65 -6.32
N ALA A 48 -12.66 8.86 -6.24
CA ALA A 48 -13.38 9.16 -5.01
C ALA A 48 -13.83 7.89 -4.27
N GLY A 49 -13.58 6.69 -4.83
CA GLY A 49 -13.96 5.41 -4.25
C GLY A 49 -15.42 5.01 -4.53
N VAL A 50 -16.12 5.74 -5.41
CA VAL A 50 -17.49 5.42 -5.84
C VAL A 50 -17.44 4.26 -6.83
N THR A 51 -18.33 3.28 -6.66
CA THR A 51 -18.37 2.09 -7.53
C THR A 51 -18.84 2.47 -8.93
N GLN A 52 -18.14 1.98 -9.95
CA GLN A 52 -18.50 2.22 -11.35
C GLN A 52 -19.47 1.16 -11.85
N GLU A 53 -20.77 1.37 -11.65
CA GLU A 53 -21.83 0.40 -12.04
C GLU A 53 -21.90 0.12 -13.55
N LYS A 54 -21.36 1.02 -14.38
CA LYS A 54 -21.27 0.81 -15.83
C LYS A 54 -20.32 -0.34 -16.21
N VAL A 55 -19.39 -0.71 -15.33
CA VAL A 55 -18.39 -1.75 -15.59
C VAL A 55 -19.05 -3.13 -15.57
N ASN A 56 -19.20 -3.72 -16.75
CA ASN A 56 -19.79 -5.05 -16.95
C ASN A 56 -19.00 -5.82 -18.01
N GLY A 57 -18.69 -7.10 -17.75
CA GLY A 57 -17.96 -7.95 -18.70
C GLY A 57 -16.88 -8.79 -18.05
N LEU A 58 -16.01 -9.38 -18.86
CA LEU A 58 -14.86 -10.17 -18.40
C LEU A 58 -13.60 -9.32 -18.49
N PHE A 59 -12.87 -9.24 -17.38
CA PHE A 59 -11.62 -8.50 -17.29
C PHE A 59 -10.53 -9.41 -16.74
N THR A 60 -9.35 -9.36 -17.35
CA THR A 60 -8.19 -10.14 -16.90
C THR A 60 -7.47 -9.40 -15.78
N PHE A 61 -7.25 -10.11 -14.68
CA PHE A 61 -6.49 -9.65 -13.52
C PHE A 61 -5.36 -10.62 -13.24
N VAL A 62 -4.20 -10.09 -12.87
CA VAL A 62 -3.07 -10.86 -12.36
C VAL A 62 -3.10 -10.75 -10.84
N MET A 63 -3.39 -11.85 -10.15
CA MET A 63 -3.45 -11.94 -8.69
C MET A 63 -2.24 -12.77 -8.21
N ASN A 64 -1.33 -12.16 -7.46
CA ASN A 64 -0.09 -12.79 -6.99
C ASN A 64 0.73 -13.49 -8.11
N GLY A 65 0.71 -12.93 -9.32
CA GLY A 65 1.44 -13.46 -10.48
C GLY A 65 0.66 -14.44 -11.36
N PHE A 66 -0.54 -14.85 -10.96
CA PHE A 66 -1.39 -15.74 -11.75
C PHE A 66 -2.52 -14.96 -12.44
N GLU A 67 -2.83 -15.31 -13.69
CA GLU A 67 -3.92 -14.67 -14.44
C GLU A 67 -5.29 -15.28 -14.09
N TYR A 68 -6.29 -14.41 -13.90
CA TYR A 68 -7.68 -14.76 -13.65
C TYR A 68 -8.58 -13.90 -14.52
N GLN A 69 -9.58 -14.52 -15.15
CA GLN A 69 -10.68 -13.78 -15.77
C GLN A 69 -11.77 -13.55 -14.73
N LEU A 70 -12.01 -12.30 -14.41
CA LEU A 70 -13.02 -11.87 -13.44
C LEU A 70 -14.24 -11.33 -14.17
N LYS A 71 -15.42 -11.88 -13.85
CA LYS A 71 -16.68 -11.39 -14.38
C LYS A 71 -17.19 -10.25 -13.50
N PHE A 72 -17.16 -9.05 -14.06
CA PHE A 72 -17.73 -7.85 -13.45
C PHE A 72 -19.21 -7.73 -13.80
N GLU A 73 -20.02 -7.54 -12.76
CA GLU A 73 -21.43 -7.22 -12.84
C GLU A 73 -21.66 -5.99 -11.96
N LYS A 74 -22.13 -4.89 -12.57
CA LYS A 74 -22.32 -3.59 -11.92
C LYS A 74 -21.09 -3.11 -11.14
N GLY A 75 -19.91 -3.27 -11.73
CA GLY A 75 -18.65 -2.84 -11.12
C GLY A 75 -18.11 -3.75 -10.03
N VAL A 76 -18.71 -4.92 -9.78
CA VAL A 76 -18.24 -5.90 -8.79
C VAL A 76 -17.92 -7.23 -9.46
N ALA A 77 -16.77 -7.80 -9.13
CA ALA A 77 -16.39 -9.15 -9.50
C ALA A 77 -15.93 -9.94 -8.28
N PHE A 78 -16.16 -11.25 -8.28
CA PHE A 78 -15.76 -12.12 -7.17
C PHE A 78 -14.51 -12.90 -7.51
N TYR A 79 -13.47 -12.76 -6.68
CA TYR A 79 -12.29 -13.59 -6.75
C TYR A 79 -12.54 -14.88 -5.97
N ARG A 80 -12.83 -15.96 -6.71
CA ARG A 80 -13.34 -17.23 -6.15
C ARG A 80 -12.27 -18.14 -5.55
N GLN A 81 -10.99 -17.77 -5.64
CA GLN A 81 -9.94 -18.53 -4.99
C GLN A 81 -10.05 -18.36 -3.47
N LYS A 82 -10.11 -19.50 -2.77
CA LYS A 82 -10.19 -19.51 -1.31
C LYS A 82 -8.89 -19.02 -0.69
N ILE A 83 -9.03 -18.19 0.33
CA ILE A 83 -7.93 -17.67 1.15
C ILE A 83 -7.99 -18.36 2.51
N ASP A 84 -7.15 -19.38 2.68
CA ASP A 84 -7.17 -20.21 3.88
C ASP A 84 -6.51 -19.54 5.10
N ARG A 85 -5.61 -18.58 4.86
CA ARG A 85 -4.85 -17.85 5.89
C ARG A 85 -4.62 -16.40 5.48
N SER A 86 -4.33 -15.55 6.46
CA SER A 86 -3.95 -14.16 6.21
C SER A 86 -2.77 -14.09 5.23
N THR A 87 -2.91 -13.29 4.18
CA THR A 87 -1.97 -13.27 3.06
C THR A 87 -1.90 -11.90 2.40
N PHE A 88 -0.79 -11.65 1.70
CA PHE A 88 -0.73 -10.56 0.75
C PHE A 88 -1.48 -10.92 -0.54
N LEU A 89 -2.18 -9.94 -1.09
CA LEU A 89 -2.85 -10.00 -2.37
C LEU A 89 -2.38 -8.81 -3.21
N TYR A 90 -1.48 -9.09 -4.13
CA TYR A 90 -1.05 -8.17 -5.16
C TYR A 90 -1.94 -8.36 -6.39
N ALA A 91 -2.84 -7.41 -6.62
CA ALA A 91 -3.77 -7.42 -7.71
C ALA A 91 -3.33 -6.42 -8.78
N LYS A 92 -3.23 -6.87 -10.03
CA LYS A 92 -2.83 -6.04 -11.17
C LYS A 92 -3.82 -6.21 -12.31
N HIS A 93 -4.23 -5.11 -12.90
CA HIS A 93 -5.03 -5.07 -14.12
C HIS A 93 -4.26 -4.32 -15.20
N MET A 94 -4.23 -4.86 -16.40
CA MET A 94 -3.67 -4.21 -17.58
C MET A 94 -4.79 -3.92 -18.57
N ASN A 95 -4.84 -2.68 -19.03
CA ASN A 95 -5.76 -2.22 -20.05
C ASN A 95 -4.99 -1.35 -21.07
N GLU A 96 -5.69 -0.82 -22.06
CA GLU A 96 -5.09 0.03 -23.10
C GLU A 96 -4.53 1.36 -22.54
N THR A 97 -5.02 1.81 -21.38
CA THR A 97 -4.60 3.07 -20.74
C THR A 97 -3.41 2.91 -19.80
N GLY A 98 -3.06 1.69 -19.40
CA GLY A 98 -1.91 1.43 -18.54
C GLY A 98 -2.02 0.17 -17.68
N THR A 99 -1.10 0.10 -16.71
CA THR A 99 -1.06 -0.96 -15.70
C THR A 99 -1.47 -0.39 -14.36
N HIS A 100 -2.53 -0.92 -13.78
CA HIS A 100 -3.04 -0.53 -12.47
C HIS A 100 -2.80 -1.67 -11.48
N ALA A 101 -1.99 -1.44 -10.46
CA ALA A 101 -1.63 -2.45 -9.47
C ALA A 101 -1.83 -1.93 -8.06
N ILE A 102 -2.28 -2.82 -7.18
CA ILE A 102 -2.55 -2.49 -5.78
C ILE A 102 -2.18 -3.68 -4.90
N LEU A 103 -1.61 -3.39 -3.72
CA LEU A 103 -1.24 -4.39 -2.74
C LEU A 103 -2.17 -4.30 -1.54
N TYR A 104 -2.75 -5.43 -1.18
CA TYR A 104 -3.53 -5.58 0.05
C TYR A 104 -2.91 -6.64 0.95
N TYR A 105 -3.04 -6.44 2.26
CA TYR A 105 -2.94 -7.51 3.23
C TYR A 105 -4.36 -7.95 3.59
N ILE A 106 -4.68 -9.20 3.29
CA ILE A 106 -5.97 -9.80 3.62
C ILE A 106 -5.81 -10.42 5.00
N TYR A 107 -6.39 -9.78 6.01
CA TYR A 107 -6.43 -10.32 7.37
C TYR A 107 -7.62 -11.28 7.50
N LYS A 108 -7.34 -12.56 7.78
CA LYS A 108 -8.35 -13.56 8.06
C LYS A 108 -8.62 -13.62 9.56
N HIS A 109 -9.88 -13.48 9.94
CA HIS A 109 -10.36 -13.73 11.29
C HIS A 109 -11.67 -14.50 11.21
N ASP A 110 -11.77 -15.57 12.01
CA ASP A 110 -12.91 -16.49 12.00
C ASP A 110 -13.33 -16.93 10.57
N SER A 111 -14.45 -16.38 10.09
CA SER A 111 -15.06 -16.63 8.78
C SER A 111 -15.11 -15.39 7.88
N LYS A 112 -14.39 -14.32 8.26
CA LYS A 112 -14.35 -13.05 7.56
C LYS A 112 -12.95 -12.72 7.06
N LEU A 113 -12.92 -11.98 5.96
CA LEU A 113 -11.69 -11.44 5.39
C LEU A 113 -11.76 -9.93 5.45
N SER A 114 -10.74 -9.30 6.01
CA SER A 114 -10.61 -7.84 6.09
C SER A 114 -9.42 -7.39 5.24
N PRO A 115 -9.66 -6.88 4.00
CA PRO A 115 -8.61 -6.37 3.15
C PRO A 115 -8.09 -5.02 3.64
N TRP A 116 -6.79 -4.93 3.90
CA TRP A 116 -6.12 -3.68 4.29
C TRP A 116 -5.19 -3.22 3.18
N HIS A 117 -5.44 -2.02 2.66
CA HIS A 117 -4.63 -1.45 1.60
C HIS A 117 -3.24 -1.08 2.10
N ILE A 118 -2.21 -1.54 1.38
CA ILE A 118 -0.81 -1.20 1.67
C ILE A 118 -0.32 -0.23 0.61
N SER A 119 -0.03 1.00 1.04
CA SER A 119 0.63 1.98 0.18
C SER A 119 2.07 1.58 -0.12
N TRP A 120 2.48 1.75 -1.38
CA TRP A 120 3.87 1.57 -1.80
C TRP A 120 4.85 2.45 -1.00
N VAL A 121 4.37 3.62 -0.56
CA VAL A 121 5.16 4.55 0.28
C VAL A 121 5.57 3.85 1.58
N LEU A 122 4.68 3.07 2.19
CA LEU A 122 4.97 2.33 3.42
C LEU A 122 6.07 1.27 3.19
N LEU A 123 6.00 0.56 2.05
CA LEU A 123 6.99 -0.46 1.69
C LEU A 123 8.40 0.12 1.55
N VAL A 124 8.53 1.36 1.08
CA VAL A 124 9.82 2.07 0.96
C VAL A 124 10.21 2.75 2.26
N ALA A 125 9.25 3.32 2.99
CA ALA A 125 9.50 4.05 4.22
C ALA A 125 10.05 3.16 5.33
N ILE A 126 9.54 1.94 5.52
CA ILE A 126 10.01 1.04 6.59
C ILE A 126 11.52 0.74 6.47
N PRO A 127 12.05 0.25 5.33
CA PRO A 127 13.48 0.07 5.16
C PRO A 127 14.29 1.35 5.36
N LEU A 128 13.82 2.48 4.83
CA LEU A 128 14.52 3.75 4.90
C LEU A 128 14.61 4.27 6.35
N ILE A 129 13.53 4.16 7.12
CA ILE A 129 13.50 4.48 8.55
C ILE A 129 14.45 3.57 9.32
N LEU A 130 14.48 2.28 9.04
CA LEU A 130 15.41 1.35 9.70
C LEU A 130 16.88 1.74 9.45
N VAL A 131 17.23 2.08 8.21
CA VAL A 131 18.58 2.58 7.86
C VAL A 131 18.89 3.89 8.59
N LEU A 132 17.94 4.82 8.63
CA LEU A 132 18.09 6.11 9.30
C LEU A 132 18.28 5.93 10.81
N LEU A 133 17.49 5.07 11.45
CA LEU A 133 17.63 4.72 12.86
C LEU A 133 19.01 4.11 13.13
N ALA A 134 19.43 3.11 12.35
CA ALA A 134 20.76 2.50 12.48
C ALA A 134 21.89 3.53 12.35
N TYR A 135 21.75 4.49 11.41
CA TYR A 135 22.70 5.58 11.24
C TYR A 135 22.74 6.54 12.44
N MET A 136 21.58 6.90 12.99
CA MET A 136 21.48 7.76 14.18
C MET A 136 22.14 7.10 15.40
N PHE A 137 21.93 5.80 15.62
CA PHE A 137 22.58 5.06 16.71
C PHE A 137 24.11 5.17 16.66
N LYS A 138 24.72 5.09 15.47
CA LYS A 138 26.17 5.26 15.31
C LYS A 138 26.65 6.64 15.80
N ARG A 139 25.90 7.70 15.50
CA ARG A 139 26.22 9.07 15.95
C ARG A 139 26.01 9.23 17.46
N PHE A 140 24.97 8.64 18.02
CA PHE A 140 24.74 8.67 19.48
C PHE A 140 25.87 8.00 20.26
N ILE A 141 26.40 6.88 19.79
CA ILE A 141 27.55 6.22 20.44
C ILE A 141 28.76 7.16 20.46
N ILE A 142 29.06 7.83 19.35
CA ILE A 142 30.19 8.78 19.27
C ILE A 142 30.00 9.93 20.25
N ILE A 143 28.80 10.53 20.29
CA ILE A 143 28.49 11.63 21.22
C ILE A 143 28.62 11.16 22.68
N ALA A 144 28.09 9.97 23.01
CA ALA A 144 28.19 9.40 24.35
C ALA A 144 29.65 9.19 24.78
N VAL A 145 30.50 8.68 23.89
CA VAL A 145 31.94 8.51 24.15
C VAL A 145 32.62 9.86 24.39
N ILE A 146 32.32 10.87 23.57
CA ILE A 146 32.90 12.22 23.76
C ILE A 146 32.50 12.79 25.12
N ILE A 147 31.20 12.75 25.47
CA ILE A 147 30.70 13.21 26.77
C ILE A 147 31.35 12.43 27.91
N PHE A 148 31.48 11.11 27.76
CA PHE A 148 32.13 10.26 28.76
C PHE A 148 33.61 10.61 28.95
N CYS A 149 34.35 10.89 27.87
CA CYS A 149 35.73 11.36 27.97
C CYS A 149 35.83 12.73 28.66
N ILE A 150 34.96 13.68 28.32
CA ILE A 150 34.90 14.99 28.99
C ILE A 150 34.58 14.81 30.48
N PHE A 151 33.64 13.94 30.81
CA PHE A 151 33.27 13.62 32.18
C PHE A 151 34.44 13.03 32.97
N LEU A 152 35.16 12.04 32.42
CA LEU A 152 36.35 11.47 33.06
C LEU A 152 37.45 12.52 33.26
N TYR A 153 37.71 13.34 32.23
CA TYR A 153 38.68 14.43 32.30
C TYR A 153 38.34 15.42 33.42
N PHE A 154 37.09 15.86 33.50
CA PHE A 154 36.62 16.77 34.53
C PHE A 154 36.76 16.15 35.94
N ASN A 155 36.38 14.89 36.13
CA ASN A 155 36.50 14.24 37.43
C ASN A 155 37.96 14.09 37.86
N TYR A 156 38.83 13.66 36.94
CA TYR A 156 40.27 13.52 37.21
C TYR A 156 40.90 14.87 37.61
N HIS A 157 40.58 15.96 36.91
CA HIS A 157 41.10 17.29 37.22
C HIS A 157 40.57 17.88 38.54
N ASN A 158 39.41 17.44 39.01
CA ASN A 158 38.83 17.87 40.29
C ASN A 158 39.20 16.90 41.43
N ASN A 159 40.33 16.18 41.31
CA ASN A 159 40.86 15.23 42.29
C ASN A 159 39.93 14.04 42.61
N LEU A 160 38.94 13.76 41.75
CA LEU A 160 38.12 12.56 41.85
C LEU A 160 38.74 11.46 40.97
N SER A 161 39.54 10.61 41.61
CA SER A 161 40.11 9.44 40.96
C SER A 161 39.04 8.39 40.64
N ILE A 162 39.31 7.50 39.68
CA ILE A 162 38.38 6.44 39.28
C ILE A 162 37.90 5.58 40.48
N PRO A 163 38.76 5.15 41.42
CA PRO A 163 38.31 4.41 42.61
C PRO A 163 37.36 5.21 43.50
N THR A 164 37.69 6.46 43.82
CA THR A 164 36.89 7.30 44.70
C THR A 164 35.56 7.71 44.06
N PHE A 165 35.50 7.79 42.73
CA PHE A 165 34.24 7.95 41.99
C PHE A 165 33.27 6.79 42.24
N PHE A 166 33.73 5.54 42.06
CA PHE A 166 32.89 4.36 42.31
C PHE A 166 32.52 4.21 43.79
N GLU A 167 33.44 4.51 44.71
CA GLU A 167 33.13 4.57 46.15
C GLU A 167 32.00 5.59 46.43
N SER A 168 32.05 6.79 45.83
CA SER A 168 31.00 7.80 46.01
C SER A 168 29.62 7.34 45.51
N ILE A 169 29.58 6.57 44.42
CA ILE A 169 28.32 5.99 43.89
C ILE A 169 27.78 4.96 44.88
N ILE A 170 28.64 4.07 45.39
CA ILE A 170 28.26 3.02 46.34
C ILE A 170 27.79 3.62 47.66
N ASP A 171 28.50 4.62 48.19
CA ASP A 171 28.14 5.32 49.42
C ASP A 171 26.85 6.14 49.24
N GLY A 172 26.65 6.77 48.08
CA GLY A 172 25.39 7.43 47.74
C GLY A 172 24.20 6.45 47.70
N LEU A 173 24.39 5.28 47.08
CA LEU A 173 23.39 4.20 47.04
C LEU A 173 23.08 3.64 48.43
N LYS A 174 24.11 3.43 49.27
CA LYS A 174 23.95 2.95 50.66
C LYS A 174 23.19 3.94 51.54
N ASN A 175 23.30 5.23 51.29
CA ASN A 175 22.57 6.25 52.05
C ASN A 175 21.10 6.40 51.59
N MET A 176 20.74 5.84 50.44
CA MET A 176 19.36 5.84 49.91
C MET A 176 18.59 4.54 50.20
N LEU A 177 19.27 3.46 50.57
CA LEU A 177 18.72 2.15 50.93
C LEU A 177 18.59 2.01 52.45
#